data_AF-A0A531JMV0-F1
#
_entry.id   AF-A0A531JMV0-F1
#
_cell.length_a   1.000
_cell.length_b   1.000
_cell.length_c   1.000
_cell.angle_alpha   90.00
_cell.angle_beta   90.00
_cell.angle_gamma   90.00
#
_symmetry.space_group_name_H-M   'P 1'
#
loop_
_entity.id
_entity.type
_entity.pdbx_description
1 polymer ?
#
loop_
_entity_poly.entity_id
_entity_poly.type
_entity_poly.pdbx_seq_one_letter_code
_entity_poly.pdbx_strand_id
1 'polypeptide(L)'
;GAFYSVRGGYVPRKGPQGAGLTIRMGGQSGTALRVAGRHADVFELAPGSLGEIRQLMERVRSAAAEHGRAGKLRFALPIRIRSEDNASCQKAVEIAGPPAQVALSLLPYAALGIQE
;
A
#
# COMPACT_ATOMS: atom_id res chain seq x y z
N GLY A 1 -23.04 13.55 6.10
CA GLY A 1 -22.82 12.18 6.61
C GLY A 1 -22.56 12.23 8.09
N ALA A 2 -22.16 11.10 8.70
CA ALA A 2 -21.97 11.01 10.15
C ALA A 2 -20.89 11.95 10.71
N PHE A 3 -19.84 12.23 9.94
CA PHE A 3 -18.71 13.07 10.40
C PHE A 3 -18.70 14.48 9.81
N TYR A 4 -19.09 14.62 8.54
CA TYR A 4 -19.06 15.91 7.84
C TYR A 4 -20.32 16.11 6.99
N SER A 5 -20.77 17.37 6.91
CA SER A 5 -21.79 17.84 5.98
C SER A 5 -21.25 19.07 5.26
N VAL A 6 -21.32 19.07 3.93
CA VAL A 6 -20.75 20.14 3.08
C VAL A 6 -21.85 20.69 2.19
N ARG A 7 -21.99 22.03 2.13
CA ARG A 7 -22.90 22.74 1.24
C ARG A 7 -22.10 23.65 0.30
N GLY A 8 -22.36 23.57 -1.00
CA GLY A 8 -21.71 24.43 -2.00
C GLY A 8 -20.20 24.18 -2.20
N GLY A 9 -19.73 22.93 -2.03
CA GLY A 9 -18.32 22.51 -2.02
C GLY A 9 -17.53 22.70 -3.32
N TYR A 10 -17.52 23.92 -3.85
CA TYR A 10 -16.75 24.31 -5.01
C TYR A 10 -15.28 24.51 -4.65
N VAL A 11 -14.40 23.86 -5.42
CA VAL A 11 -12.94 24.02 -5.29
C VAL A 11 -12.44 24.78 -6.52
N PRO A 12 -11.93 26.02 -6.37
CA PRO A 12 -11.51 26.87 -7.48
C PRO A 12 -10.23 26.35 -8.15
N ARG A 13 -9.37 25.65 -7.39
CA ARG A 13 -8.12 25.07 -7.88
C ARG A 13 -8.21 23.56 -7.84
N LYS A 14 -8.49 22.95 -8.99
CA LYS A 14 -8.46 21.49 -9.17
C LYS A 14 -7.03 21.05 -9.48
N GLY A 15 -6.69 19.82 -9.10
CA GLY A 15 -5.41 19.24 -9.49
C GLY A 15 -5.32 19.10 -11.02
N PRO A 16 -4.11 19.04 -11.60
CA PRO A 16 -3.91 18.90 -13.04
C PRO A 16 -4.55 17.61 -13.61
N GLN A 17 -4.76 16.60 -12.76
CA GLN A 17 -5.41 15.33 -13.10
C GLN A 17 -6.94 15.34 -12.83
N GLY A 18 -7.52 16.50 -12.50
CA GLY A 18 -8.93 16.62 -12.16
C GLY A 18 -9.31 15.77 -10.94
N ALA A 19 -10.32 14.92 -11.09
CA ALA A 19 -10.78 13.99 -10.05
C ALA A 19 -9.98 12.67 -10.00
N GLY A 20 -9.03 12.45 -10.92
CA GLY A 20 -8.24 11.22 -11.03
C GLY A 20 -7.08 11.12 -10.04
N LEU A 21 -7.31 11.43 -8.75
CA LEU A 21 -6.29 11.32 -7.72
C LEU A 21 -6.14 9.86 -7.28
N THR A 22 -4.90 9.36 -7.25
CA THR A 22 -4.60 8.04 -6.66
C THR A 22 -4.70 8.13 -5.14
N ILE A 23 -5.58 7.31 -4.56
CA ILE A 23 -5.77 7.22 -3.11
C ILE A 23 -4.94 6.07 -2.56
N ARG A 24 -3.98 6.40 -1.70
CA ARG A 24 -3.13 5.43 -0.99
C ARG A 24 -3.62 5.27 0.44
N MET A 25 -3.73 4.03 0.91
CA MET A 25 -4.17 3.72 2.28
C MET A 25 -3.33 2.61 2.87
N GLY A 26 -3.22 2.58 4.20
CA GLY A 26 -2.57 1.49 4.93
C GLY A 26 -3.32 1.19 6.22
N GLY A 27 -2.77 0.26 7.00
CA GLY A 27 -3.31 -0.15 8.29
C GLY A 27 -3.75 -1.61 8.33
N GLN A 28 -3.67 -2.22 9.51
CA GLN A 28 -3.86 -3.66 9.68
C GLN A 28 -5.20 -4.04 10.36
N SER A 29 -5.94 -3.06 10.87
CA SER A 29 -7.22 -3.30 11.55
C SER A 29 -8.30 -3.69 10.54
N GLY A 30 -9.26 -4.53 10.94
CA GLY A 30 -10.36 -4.94 10.05
C GLY A 30 -11.14 -3.76 9.47
N THR A 31 -11.31 -2.67 10.24
CA THR A 31 -11.95 -1.44 9.74
C THR A 31 -11.09 -0.75 8.68
N ALA A 32 -9.77 -0.66 8.88
CA ALA A 32 -8.88 -0.07 7.88
C ALA A 32 -8.91 -0.88 6.56
N LEU A 33 -8.91 -2.21 6.65
CA LEU A 33 -8.98 -3.08 5.47
C LEU A 33 -10.30 -2.90 4.70
N ARG A 34 -11.44 -2.74 5.39
CA ARG A 34 -12.73 -2.45 4.73
C ARG A 34 -12.74 -1.10 4.03
N VAL A 35 -12.22 -0.05 4.69
CA VAL A 35 -12.13 1.29 4.10
C VAL A 35 -11.20 1.27 2.89
N ALA A 36 -10.03 0.63 3.01
CA ALA A 36 -9.09 0.48 1.91
C ALA A 36 -9.69 -0.33 0.75
N GLY A 37 -10.34 -1.46 1.02
CA GLY A 37 -10.98 -2.27 -0.02
C GLY A 37 -12.03 -1.51 -0.84
N ARG A 38 -12.74 -0.57 -0.20
CA ARG A 38 -13.74 0.26 -0.88
C ARG A 38 -13.14 1.42 -1.67
N HIS A 39 -12.07 2.03 -1.17
CA HIS A 39 -11.65 3.37 -1.60
C HIS A 39 -10.22 3.46 -2.14
N ALA A 40 -9.32 2.57 -1.73
CA ALA A 40 -7.92 2.66 -2.11
C ALA A 40 -7.69 2.22 -3.57
N ASP A 41 -6.72 2.87 -4.19
CA ASP A 41 -6.12 2.47 -5.47
C ASP A 41 -4.79 1.75 -5.23
N VAL A 42 -4.06 2.15 -4.17
CA VAL A 42 -2.84 1.48 -3.70
C VAL A 42 -2.93 1.23 -2.20
N PHE A 43 -2.60 0.01 -1.80
CA PHE A 43 -2.47 -0.38 -0.41
C PHE A 43 -1.00 -0.43 0.02
N GLU A 44 -0.66 0.35 1.04
CA GLU A 44 0.65 0.39 1.68
C GLU A 44 0.78 -0.77 2.67
N LEU A 45 1.67 -1.70 2.35
CA LEU A 45 1.95 -2.88 3.17
C LEU A 45 2.84 -2.51 4.36
N ALA A 46 2.57 -3.14 5.49
CA ALA A 46 3.50 -3.10 6.62
C ALA A 46 4.68 -4.05 6.34
N PRO A 47 5.91 -3.71 6.78
CA PRO A 47 7.02 -4.64 6.71
C PRO A 47 6.74 -5.87 7.59
N GLY A 48 7.20 -7.02 7.13
CA GLY A 48 7.01 -8.31 7.81
C GLY A 48 7.60 -9.44 6.98
N SER A 49 7.42 -10.67 7.44
CA SER A 49 7.73 -11.84 6.64
C SER A 49 6.88 -11.90 5.37
N LEU A 50 7.36 -12.60 4.34
CA LEU A 50 6.59 -12.82 3.10
C LEU A 50 5.22 -13.45 3.37
N GLY A 51 5.12 -14.33 4.38
CA GLY A 51 3.85 -14.95 4.78
C GLY A 51 2.86 -13.94 5.36
N GLU A 52 3.31 -13.07 6.27
CA GLU A 52 2.49 -12.01 6.86
C GLU A 52 2.03 -11.00 5.80
N ILE A 53 2.93 -10.62 4.88
CA ILE A 53 2.63 -9.73 3.76
C ILE A 53 1.56 -10.37 2.87
N ARG A 54 1.75 -11.62 2.44
CA ARG A 54 0.77 -12.35 1.63
C ARG A 54 -0.59 -12.42 2.31
N GLN A 55 -0.64 -12.73 3.60
CA GLN A 55 -1.89 -12.79 4.36
C GLN A 55 -2.57 -11.40 4.46
N LEU A 56 -1.81 -10.33 4.63
CA LEU A 56 -2.35 -8.96 4.61
C LEU A 56 -2.92 -8.61 3.23
N MET A 57 -2.22 -8.96 2.15
CA MET A 57 -2.69 -8.77 0.78
C MET A 57 -4.01 -9.51 0.51
N GLU A 58 -4.11 -10.78 0.94
CA GLU A 58 -5.33 -11.59 0.80
C GLU A 58 -6.52 -10.95 1.53
N ARG A 59 -6.31 -10.49 2.78
CA ARG A 59 -7.38 -9.86 3.57
C ARG A 59 -7.90 -8.58 2.92
N VAL A 60 -7.03 -7.70 2.41
CA VAL A 60 -7.49 -6.46 1.75
C VAL A 60 -8.09 -6.72 0.38
N ARG A 61 -7.59 -7.73 -0.38
CA ARG A 61 -8.24 -8.15 -1.64
C ARG A 61 -9.64 -8.69 -1.38
N SER A 62 -9.84 -9.47 -0.32
CA SER A 62 -11.15 -9.97 0.09
C SER A 62 -12.11 -8.80 0.38
N ALA A 63 -11.68 -7.83 1.19
CA ALA A 63 -12.47 -6.62 1.45
C ALA A 63 -12.75 -5.80 0.18
N ALA A 64 -11.82 -5.76 -0.78
CA ALA A 64 -12.04 -5.10 -2.08
C ALA A 64 -12.99 -5.89 -3.00
N ALA A 65 -13.02 -7.22 -2.88
CA ALA A 65 -13.91 -8.08 -3.66
C ALA A 65 -15.39 -7.82 -3.32
N GLU A 66 -15.70 -7.52 -2.07
CA GLU A 66 -17.05 -7.09 -1.62
C GLU A 66 -17.56 -5.84 -2.39
N HIS A 67 -16.65 -5.08 -3.00
CA HIS A 67 -16.96 -3.88 -3.78
C HIS A 67 -16.68 -4.04 -5.28
N GLY A 68 -16.38 -5.25 -5.77
CA GLY A 68 -16.02 -5.50 -7.17
C GLY A 68 -14.70 -4.84 -7.59
N ARG A 69 -13.82 -4.55 -6.63
CA ARG A 69 -12.57 -3.78 -6.83
C ARG A 69 -11.29 -4.60 -6.65
N ALA A 70 -11.37 -5.91 -6.42
CA ALA A 70 -10.20 -6.75 -6.13
C ALA A 70 -9.08 -6.64 -7.19
N GLY A 71 -9.43 -6.52 -8.47
CA GLY A 71 -8.47 -6.36 -9.57
C GLY A 71 -7.92 -4.94 -9.78
N LYS A 72 -8.47 -3.93 -9.08
CA LYS A 72 -8.04 -2.53 -9.19
C LYS A 72 -7.01 -2.14 -8.13
N LEU A 73 -6.89 -2.94 -7.07
CA LEU A 73 -6.02 -2.64 -5.93
C LEU A 73 -4.58 -3.04 -6.24
N ARG A 74 -3.68 -2.06 -6.18
CA ARG A 74 -2.23 -2.26 -6.29
C ARG A 74 -1.59 -2.30 -4.91
N PHE A 75 -0.41 -2.88 -4.81
CA PHE A 75 0.31 -3.06 -3.56
C PHE A 75 1.66 -2.35 -3.63
N ALA A 76 1.93 -1.58 -2.58
CA ALA A 76 3.22 -0.96 -2.37
C ALA A 76 3.85 -1.46 -1.07
N LEU A 77 5.15 -1.70 -1.07
CA LEU A 77 5.91 -2.10 0.10
C LEU A 77 7.08 -1.13 0.29
N PRO A 78 7.12 -0.34 1.37
CA PRO A 78 8.25 0.53 1.64
C PRO A 78 9.53 -0.29 1.83
N ILE A 79 10.52 -0.06 0.96
CA ILE A 79 11.84 -0.69 1.01
C ILE A 79 12.90 0.38 1.22
N ARG A 80 13.89 0.07 2.06
CA ARG A 80 15.10 0.89 2.25
C ARG A 80 16.33 0.06 1.91
N ILE A 81 17.14 0.57 0.98
CA ILE A 81 18.41 -0.04 0.59
C ILE A 81 19.52 0.73 1.30
N ARG A 82 20.38 0.03 2.05
CA ARG A 82 21.47 0.65 2.82
C ARG A 82 22.82 0.04 2.45
N SER A 83 23.85 0.88 2.48
CA SER A 83 25.24 0.46 2.29
C SER A 83 25.85 -0.07 3.60
N GLU A 84 25.46 0.47 4.76
CA GLU A 84 26.04 0.14 6.06
C GLU A 84 25.01 0.22 7.21
N ASP A 85 25.24 -0.58 8.26
CA ASP A 85 24.37 -0.80 9.41
C ASP A 85 24.22 0.46 10.28
N ASN A 86 23.13 1.20 10.06
CA ASN A 86 22.64 2.20 11.00
C ASN A 86 21.22 1.84 11.45
N ALA A 87 20.75 2.44 12.55
CA ALA A 87 19.54 2.03 13.29
C ALA A 87 18.33 1.65 12.40
N SER A 88 17.69 0.53 12.70
CA SER A 88 16.54 0.01 11.94
C SER A 88 15.31 0.89 12.13
N CYS A 89 14.55 1.10 11.04
CA CYS A 89 13.25 1.74 11.11
C CYS A 89 12.16 0.71 10.84
N GLN A 90 11.27 0.49 11.81
CA GLN A 90 10.15 -0.45 11.74
C GLN A 90 9.09 -0.13 10.64
N LYS A 91 9.34 0.87 9.79
CA LYS A 91 8.41 1.36 8.75
C LYS A 91 8.74 0.87 7.33
N ALA A 92 9.84 0.14 7.13
CA ALA A 92 10.22 -0.39 5.83
C ALA A 92 10.93 -1.74 5.95
N VAL A 93 10.98 -2.49 4.84
CA VAL A 93 11.89 -3.63 4.70
C VAL A 93 13.28 -3.08 4.46
N GLU A 94 14.20 -3.41 5.35
CA GLU A 94 15.60 -3.01 5.26
C GLU A 94 16.38 -4.08 4.49
N ILE A 95 17.08 -3.68 3.44
CA ILE A 95 17.90 -4.55 2.61
C ILE A 95 19.29 -3.92 2.50
N ALA A 96 20.33 -4.72 2.72
CA ALA A 96 21.72 -4.29 2.59
C ALA A 96 22.51 -5.31 1.76
N GLY A 97 23.56 -4.82 1.10
CA GLY A 97 24.49 -5.64 0.34
C GLY A 97 24.77 -5.11 -1.07
N PRO A 98 25.59 -5.83 -1.85
CA PRO A 98 25.90 -5.46 -3.23
C PRO A 98 24.63 -5.38 -4.09
N PRO A 99 24.59 -4.55 -5.14
CA PRO A 99 23.40 -4.35 -5.97
C PRO A 99 22.76 -5.65 -6.51
N ALA A 100 23.58 -6.65 -6.87
CA ALA A 100 23.10 -7.95 -7.33
C ALA A 100 22.34 -8.72 -6.22
N GLN A 101 22.82 -8.67 -4.99
CA GLN A 101 22.18 -9.33 -3.85
C GLN A 101 20.88 -8.61 -3.46
N VAL A 102 20.88 -7.28 -3.49
CA VAL A 102 19.67 -6.46 -3.28
C VAL A 102 18.62 -6.85 -4.33
N ALA A 103 18.97 -6.91 -5.61
CA ALA A 103 18.05 -7.32 -6.67
C ALA A 103 17.45 -8.72 -6.42
N LEU A 104 18.27 -9.71 -6.04
CA LEU A 104 17.81 -11.06 -5.74
C LEU A 104 16.84 -11.09 -4.54
N SER A 105 17.10 -10.30 -3.49
CA SER A 105 16.21 -10.22 -2.32
C SER A 105 14.85 -9.58 -2.61
N LEU A 106 14.71 -8.84 -3.71
CA LEU A 106 13.46 -8.22 -4.14
C LEU A 106 12.55 -9.15 -4.95
N LEU A 107 13.10 -10.19 -5.57
CA LEU A 107 12.36 -11.12 -6.43
C LEU A 107 11.15 -11.76 -5.74
N PRO A 108 11.21 -12.21 -4.47
CA PRO A 108 10.04 -12.79 -3.81
C PRO A 108 8.89 -11.81 -3.63
N TYR A 109 9.17 -10.52 -3.38
CA TYR A 109 8.15 -9.48 -3.25
C TYR A 109 7.49 -9.18 -4.59
N ALA A 110 8.28 -9.11 -5.66
CA ALA A 110 7.76 -8.96 -7.03
C ALA A 110 6.88 -10.16 -7.43
N ALA A 111 7.28 -11.38 -7.05
CA ALA A 111 6.49 -12.60 -7.30
C ALA A 111 5.14 -12.62 -6.55
N LEU A 112 5.01 -11.91 -5.43
CA LEU A 112 3.72 -11.70 -4.74
C LEU A 112 2.81 -10.68 -5.46
N GLY A 113 3.30 -10.01 -6.50
CA GLY A 113 2.57 -8.98 -7.23
C GLY A 113 2.62 -7.60 -6.57
N ILE A 114 3.64 -7.33 -5.76
CA ILE A 114 3.95 -6.00 -5.24
C ILE A 114 4.61 -5.20 -6.37
N GLN A 115 4.11 -3.98 -6.62
CA GLN A 115 4.45 -3.20 -7.82
C GLN A 115 5.26 -1.94 -7.51
N GLU A 116 5.21 -1.45 -6.27
CA GLU A 116 5.80 -0.18 -5.84
C GLU A 116 6.47 -0.30 -4.46
#